data_AF-A0A0M1J5E1-F1
#
_entry.id   AF-A0A0M1J5E1-F1
#
_cell.length_a   1.000
_cell.length_b   1.000
_cell.length_c   1.000
_cell.angle_alpha   90.00
_cell.angle_beta   90.00
_cell.angle_gamma   90.00
#
_symmetry.space_group_name_H-M   'P 1'
#
loop_
_entity.id
_entity.type
_entity.pdbx_description
1 polymer ?
#
loop_
_entity_poly.entity_id
_entity_poly.type
_entity_poly.pdbx_seq_one_letter_code
_entity_poly.pdbx_strand_id
1 'polypeptide(L)' 'MQHFQRKVQAGANAAITQYFYNADAYFAFRDECTRLNIEVPIIPGIMPIINYTQLARF' A
#
# COMPACT_ATOMS: atom_id res chain seq x y z
N MET A 1 9.38 -2.22 6.28
CA MET A 1 8.07 -2.58 6.90
C MET A 1 7.98 -2.50 8.42
N GLN A 2 9.08 -2.43 9.19
CA GLN A 2 9.01 -2.44 10.66
C GLN A 2 8.17 -1.29 11.28
N HIS A 3 8.22 -0.08 10.71
CA HIS A 3 7.37 1.04 11.17
C HIS A 3 5.88 0.85 10.87
N PHE A 4 5.55 0.15 9.78
CA PHE A 4 4.17 -0.18 9.43
C PHE A 4 3.61 -1.23 10.40
N GLN A 5 4.39 -2.29 10.66
CA GLN A 5 4.03 -3.32 11.64
C GLN A 5 3.79 -2.72 13.04
N ARG A 6 4.64 -1.79 13.49
CA ARG A 6 4.43 -1.07 14.77
C ARG A 6 3.13 -0.27 14.79
N LYS A 7 2.72 0.35 13.68
CA LYS A 7 1.43 1.07 13.59
C LYS A 7 0.23 0.13 13.66
N VAL A 8 0.32 -1.03 13.01
CA VAL A 8 -0.71 -2.07 13.09
C VAL A 8 -0.82 -2.60 14.52
N GLN A 9 0.30 -2.93 15.16
CA GLN A 9 0.33 -3.39 16.55
C GLN A 9 -0.16 -2.32 17.55
N ALA A 10 0.00 -1.03 17.23
CA ALA A 10 -0.53 0.08 18.02
C ALA A 10 -2.06 0.25 17.89
N GLY A 11 -2.75 -0.59 17.10
CA GLY A 11 -4.21 -0.61 17.01
C GLY A 11 -4.79 -0.09 15.70
N ALA A 12 -4.00 0.08 14.63
CA ALA A 12 -4.55 0.44 13.33
C ALA A 12 -5.37 -0.73 12.75
N ASN A 13 -6.63 -0.47 12.39
CA ASN A 13 -7.58 -1.50 11.93
C ASN A 13 -7.61 -1.67 10.40
N ALA A 14 -7.01 -0.75 9.65
CA ALA A 14 -6.91 -0.79 8.20
C ALA A 14 -5.73 0.07 7.72
N ALA A 15 -5.20 -0.25 6.54
CA ALA A 15 -4.17 0.54 5.87
C ALA A 15 -4.62 0.95 4.47
N ILE A 16 -4.44 2.22 4.13
CA ILE A 16 -4.58 2.73 2.77
C ILE A 16 -3.18 2.96 2.22
N THR A 17 -2.91 2.40 1.05
CA THR A 17 -1.60 2.53 0.43
C THR A 17 -1.45 3.86 -0.31
N GLN A 18 -0.21 4.32 -0.46
CA GLN A 18 0.10 5.35 -1.46
C GLN A 18 -0.21 4.79 -2.87
N TYR A 19 -0.44 5.68 -3.82
CA TYR A 19 -0.73 5.31 -5.21
C TYR A 19 0.33 4.38 -5.80
N PHE A 20 -0.12 3.30 -6.43
CA PHE A 20 0.73 2.39 -7.18
C PHE A 20 0.48 2.57 -8.67
N TYR A 21 1.56 2.63 -9.43
CA TYR A 21 1.51 2.64 -10.90
C TYR A 21 1.67 1.25 -11.51
N ASN A 22 2.05 0.25 -10.72
CA ASN A 22 2.16 -1.16 -11.12
C ASN A 22 1.40 -2.05 -10.13
N ALA A 23 0.57 -2.96 -10.64
CA ALA A 23 -0.14 -3.96 -9.85
C ALA A 23 0.83 -4.90 -9.12
N ASP A 24 2.00 -5.20 -9.70
CA ASP A 24 3.01 -6.07 -9.07
C ASP A 24 3.53 -5.49 -7.75
N ALA A 25 3.65 -4.17 -7.66
CA ALA A 25 4.08 -3.49 -6.43
C ALA A 25 3.06 -3.69 -5.29
N TYR A 26 1.76 -3.70 -5.63
CA TYR A 26 0.71 -4.01 -4.66
C TYR A 26 0.78 -5.46 -4.18
N PHE A 27 0.95 -6.41 -5.10
CA PHE A 27 1.05 -7.83 -4.73
C PHE A 27 2.30 -8.12 -3.89
N ALA A 28 3.45 -7.56 -4.25
CA ALA A 28 4.68 -7.68 -3.46
C ALA A 28 4.52 -7.10 -2.05
N PHE A 29 3.83 -5.95 -1.92
CA PHE A 29 3.53 -5.35 -0.63
C PHE A 29 2.58 -6.22 0.22
N ARG A 30 1.54 -6.79 -0.41
CA ARG A 30 0.62 -7.71 0.26
C ARG A 30 1.34 -8.94 0.80
N ASP A 31 2.18 -9.57 -0.03
CA ASP A 31 2.90 -10.79 0.35
C ASP A 31 3.92 -10.52 1.47
N GLU A 32 4.56 -9.34 1.48
CA GLU A 32 5.41 -8.91 2.58
C GLU A 32 4.61 -8.67 3.88
N CYS A 33 3.39 -8.13 3.80
CA CYS A 33 2.51 -7.99 4.95
C CYS A 33 2.07 -9.35 5.52
N THR A 34 1.70 -10.29 4.65
CA THR A 34 1.36 -11.67 5.04
C THR A 34 2.54 -12.34 5.76
N ARG A 35 3.76 -12.19 5.24
CA ARG A 35 4.98 -12.74 5.84
C ARG A 35 5.31 -12.15 7.23
N LEU A 36 4.76 -10.98 7.55
CA LEU A 36 4.91 -10.29 8.84
C LEU A 36 3.71 -10.50 9.80
N ASN A 37 2.80 -11.43 9.48
CA ASN A 37 1.54 -11.68 10.20
C ASN A 37 0.68 -10.41 10.37
N ILE A 38 0.68 -9.55 9.35
CA ILE A 38 -0.18 -8.37 9.31
C ILE A 38 -1.47 -8.77 8.59
N GLU A 39 -2.56 -8.95 9.36
CA GLU A 39 -3.86 -9.41 8.85
C GLU A 39 -4.85 -8.27 8.58
N VAL A 40 -4.46 -7.01 8.79
CA VAL A 40 -5.37 -5.88 8.57
C VAL A 40 -5.63 -5.67 7.07
N PRO A 41 -6.85 -5.26 6.68
CA PRO A 41 -7.19 -5.00 5.29
C PRO A 41 -6.31 -3.88 4.70
N ILE A 42 -5.70 -4.19 3.55
CA ILE A 42 -4.84 -3.28 2.77
C ILE A 42 -5.60 -2.83 1.53
N ILE A 43 -6.09 -1.59 1.56
CA ILE A 43 -6.88 -1.00 0.48
C ILE A 43 -5.93 -0.27 -0.49
N PRO A 44 -5.89 -0.67 -1.78
CA PRO A 44 -5.07 0.02 -2.77
C PRO A 44 -5.64 1.40 -3.09
N GLY A 45 -4.83 2.44 -2.90
CA GLY A 45 -5.10 3.75 -3.49
C GLY A 45 -4.83 3.71 -4.99
N ILE A 46 -5.86 3.79 -5.82
CA ILE A 46 -5.72 3.85 -7.29
C ILE A 46 -5.92 5.30 -7.73
N MET A 47 -4.89 5.89 -8.35
CA MET A 47 -5.03 7.18 -9.04
C MET A 47 -5.30 6.89 -10.52
N PRO A 48 -6.52 7.15 -11.04
CA PRO A 48 -6.75 7.04 -12.46
C PRO A 48 -5.91 8.10 -13.18
N ILE A 49 -4.92 7.66 -13.98
CA ILE A 49 -4.12 8.56 -14.82
C ILE A 49 -5.01 9.00 -15.99
N ILE A 50 -5.65 10.15 -15.82
CA ILE A 50 -6.45 10.81 -16.86
C ILE A 50 -5.63 11.79 -17.71
N ASN A 51 -4.39 12.10 -17.30
CA ASN A 51 -3.50 13.00 -18.04
C ASN A 51 -2.02 12.66 -17.82
N TYR A 52 -1.28 12.47 -18.92
CA TYR A 52 0.14 12.08 -18.93
C TYR A 52 1.05 13.10 -18.20
N THR A 53 0.67 14.38 -18.21
CA THR A 53 1.40 15.46 -17.52
C THR A 53 1.42 15.34 -15.99
N GLN A 54 0.47 14.61 -15.40
CA GLN A 54 0.48 14.37 -13.95
C GLN A 54 1.48 13.29 -13.55
N LEU A 55 1.78 12.34 -14.45
CA LEU A 55 2.73 11.26 -14.22
C LEU A 55 4.16 11.76 -13.98
N ALA A 56 4.56 12.86 -14.64
CA ALA A 56 5.92 13.41 -14.57
C ALA A 56 6.21 14.20 -13.28
N ARG A 57 5.21 14.43 -12.41
CA ARG A 57 5.35 15.21 -11.17
C ARG A 57 5.36 14.36 -9.90
N PHE A 58 5.18 13.04 -10.01
CA PHE A 58 5.11 12.09 -8.89
C PHE A 58 6.37 11.24 -8.76
#